data_AF-A0A5P9CNE4-F1
#
_entry.id   AF-A0A5P9CNE4-F1
#
_cell.length_a   1.000
_cell.length_b   1.000
_cell.length_c   1.000
_cell.angle_alpha   90.00
_cell.angle_beta   90.00
_cell.angle_gamma   90.00
#
_symmetry.space_group_name_H-M   'P 1'
#
loop_
_entity.id
_entity.type
_entity.pdbx_description
1 polymer ?
#
loop_
_entity_poly.entity_id
_entity_poly.type
_entity_poly.pdbx_seq_one_letter_code
_entity_poly.pdbx_strand_id
1 'polypeptide(L)'
;MTTVTGTNSTTLFSGMEQTEQMSLSQLKAAVMHDRATETEENVRYKLVDMQQQTNEMKAINDVMQMLRNDISNINGNKDDSKGTMSAQVEQFLSDNVKGFSSENQYTRAEMQLQLDNVKAVYDNLASQGSIDMIRTNDAMSKNKNAVDAYSTIVKNDGDAKEGIIRNM
;
A
#
# COMPACT_ATOMS: atom_id res chain seq x y z
N MET A 1 18.57 21.58 -16.56
CA MET A 1 17.28 22.24 -16.25
C MET A 1 16.23 21.47 -17.04
N THR A 2 15.60 20.48 -16.41
CA THR A 2 14.77 19.49 -17.11
C THR A 2 13.32 19.75 -16.76
N THR A 3 12.56 20.20 -17.75
CA THR A 3 11.16 20.59 -17.63
C THR A 3 10.28 19.34 -17.52
N VAL A 4 9.45 19.32 -16.48
CA VAL A 4 8.38 18.34 -16.27
C VAL A 4 7.27 18.65 -17.27
N THR A 5 7.10 17.81 -18.27
CA THR A 5 5.93 17.87 -19.16
C THR A 5 4.79 17.14 -18.47
N GLY A 6 3.92 17.91 -17.80
CA GLY A 6 2.69 17.40 -17.24
C GLY A 6 1.85 16.74 -18.32
N THR A 7 1.53 15.47 -18.13
CA THR A 7 0.50 14.77 -18.89
C THR A 7 -0.82 15.49 -18.61
N ASN A 8 -1.26 16.29 -19.56
CA ASN A 8 -2.62 16.81 -19.59
C ASN A 8 -3.55 15.60 -19.72
N SER A 9 -4.11 15.14 -18.59
CA SER A 9 -5.26 14.24 -18.55
C SER A 9 -6.47 14.98 -19.12
N THR A 10 -6.52 15.13 -20.44
CA THR A 10 -7.68 15.59 -21.18
C THR A 10 -8.40 14.39 -21.76
N THR A 11 -8.83 13.49 -20.87
CA THR A 11 -9.85 12.47 -21.18
C THR A 11 -11.06 12.70 -20.27
N LEU A 12 -11.41 13.97 -20.03
CA LEU A 12 -12.48 14.33 -19.10
C LEU A 12 -13.87 14.37 -19.74
N PHE A 13 -14.02 14.32 -21.07
CA PHE A 13 -15.31 14.63 -21.70
C PHE A 13 -15.62 13.93 -23.04
N SER A 14 -15.03 12.78 -23.36
CA SER A 14 -15.28 12.10 -24.65
C SER A 14 -16.62 11.34 -24.74
N GLY A 15 -17.52 11.49 -23.75
CA GLY A 15 -18.84 10.86 -23.73
C GLY A 15 -20.01 11.84 -23.49
N MET A 16 -19.76 13.15 -23.55
CA MET A 16 -20.70 14.19 -23.09
C MET A 16 -21.75 14.62 -24.14
N GLU A 17 -22.08 13.80 -25.14
CA GLU A 17 -23.16 14.10 -26.10
C GLU A 17 -24.58 13.73 -25.59
N GLN A 18 -24.73 13.33 -24.31
CA GLN A 18 -26.04 13.01 -23.71
C GLN A 18 -26.40 13.84 -22.47
N THR A 19 -25.64 14.88 -22.13
CA THR A 19 -25.89 15.69 -20.92
C THR A 19 -27.08 16.64 -21.02
N GLU A 20 -27.69 16.84 -22.19
CA GLU A 20 -28.84 17.75 -22.33
C GLU A 20 -30.18 17.18 -21.83
N GLN A 21 -30.27 15.87 -21.51
CA GLN A 21 -31.53 15.23 -21.10
C GLN A 21 -31.52 14.58 -19.71
N MET A 22 -30.40 14.61 -18.98
CA MET A 22 -30.36 14.06 -17.61
C MET A 22 -30.91 15.05 -16.59
N SER A 23 -31.78 14.58 -15.69
CA SER A 23 -32.15 15.34 -14.49
C SER A 23 -30.91 15.58 -13.63
N LEU A 24 -30.91 16.66 -12.84
CA LEU A 24 -29.81 17.00 -11.93
C LEU A 24 -29.48 15.83 -10.97
N SER A 25 -30.48 15.03 -10.61
CA SER A 25 -30.36 13.80 -9.83
C SER A 25 -29.63 12.68 -10.59
N GLN A 26 -29.92 12.47 -11.87
CA GLN A 26 -29.21 11.51 -12.74
C GLN A 26 -27.75 11.91 -12.98
N LEU A 27 -27.48 13.20 -13.21
CA LEU A 27 -26.12 13.72 -13.34
C LEU A 27 -25.31 13.49 -12.05
N LYS A 28 -25.92 13.78 -10.89
CA LYS A 28 -25.30 13.55 -9.58
C LYS A 28 -25.05 12.06 -9.32
N ALA A 29 -25.98 11.20 -9.75
CA ALA A 29 -25.86 9.76 -9.63
C ALA A 29 -24.70 9.22 -10.50
N ALA A 30 -24.58 9.66 -11.76
CA ALA A 30 -23.48 9.28 -12.65
C ALA A 30 -22.10 9.69 -12.09
N VAL A 31 -21.97 10.95 -11.62
CA VAL A 31 -20.72 11.44 -11.02
C VAL A 31 -20.33 10.65 -9.75
N MET A 32 -21.32 10.29 -8.92
CA MET A 32 -21.06 9.48 -7.72
C MET A 32 -20.66 8.04 -8.06
N HIS A 33 -21.27 7.46 -9.09
CA HIS A 33 -20.93 6.13 -9.60
C HIS A 33 -19.48 6.10 -10.12
N ASP A 34 -19.10 7.02 -11.00
CA ASP A 34 -17.76 7.08 -11.58
C ASP A 34 -16.69 7.25 -10.49
N ARG A 35 -16.96 8.14 -9.53
CA ARG A 35 -16.09 8.36 -8.37
C ARG A 35 -15.97 7.13 -7.47
N ALA A 36 -17.04 6.35 -7.34
CA ALA A 36 -17.03 5.12 -6.56
C ALA A 36 -16.19 4.03 -7.24
N THR A 37 -16.33 3.88 -8.56
CA THR A 37 -15.54 2.93 -9.37
C THR A 37 -14.05 3.26 -9.33
N GLU A 38 -13.68 4.52 -9.54
CA GLU A 38 -12.29 4.97 -9.46
C GLU A 38 -11.69 4.75 -8.06
N THR A 39 -12.49 4.99 -7.02
CA THR A 39 -12.03 4.76 -5.63
C THR A 39 -11.85 3.27 -5.34
N GLU A 40 -12.74 2.40 -5.85
CA GLU A 40 -12.62 0.94 -5.69
C GLU A 40 -11.37 0.41 -6.40
N GLU A 41 -11.10 0.87 -7.63
CA GLU A 41 -9.92 0.44 -8.37
C GLU A 41 -8.62 0.83 -7.65
N ASN A 42 -8.55 2.08 -7.17
CA ASN A 42 -7.42 2.56 -6.38
C ASN A 42 -7.24 1.78 -5.05
N VAL A 43 -8.34 1.39 -4.40
CA VAL A 43 -8.28 0.53 -3.20
C VAL A 43 -7.76 -0.85 -3.55
N ARG A 44 -8.18 -1.46 -4.68
CA ARG A 44 -7.69 -2.77 -5.11
C ARG A 44 -6.18 -2.76 -5.36
N TYR A 45 -5.66 -1.76 -6.07
CA TYR A 45 -4.20 -1.63 -6.28
C TYR A 45 -3.46 -1.56 -4.94
N LYS A 46 -3.93 -0.73 -4.01
CA LYS A 46 -3.31 -0.62 -2.68
C LYS A 46 -3.37 -1.90 -1.86
N LEU A 47 -4.44 -2.69 -1.98
CA LEU A 47 -4.52 -3.99 -1.31
C LEU A 47 -3.49 -4.99 -1.85
N VAL A 48 -3.21 -4.96 -3.17
CA VAL A 48 -2.14 -5.76 -3.78
C VAL A 48 -0.77 -5.30 -3.26
N ASP A 49 -0.52 -4.00 -3.22
CA ASP A 49 0.74 -3.44 -2.68
C ASP A 49 0.93 -3.84 -1.21
N MET A 50 -0.11 -3.76 -0.38
CA MET A 50 -0.08 -4.19 1.02
C MET A 50 0.19 -5.70 1.18
N GLN A 51 -0.33 -6.52 0.25
CA GLN A 51 -0.04 -7.95 0.25
C GLN A 51 1.43 -8.21 -0.08
N GLN A 52 1.98 -7.50 -1.07
CA GLN A 52 3.40 -7.56 -1.39
C GLN A 52 4.26 -7.14 -0.18
N GLN A 53 3.92 -6.01 0.45
CA GLN A 53 4.60 -5.52 1.64
C GLN A 53 4.56 -6.53 2.81
N THR A 54 3.45 -7.25 2.97
CA THR A 54 3.35 -8.33 3.96
C THR A 54 4.32 -9.47 3.68
N ASN A 55 4.48 -9.85 2.41
CA ASN A 55 5.45 -10.86 2.00
C ASN A 55 6.89 -10.38 2.21
N GLU A 56 7.17 -9.11 1.94
CA GLU A 56 8.48 -8.50 2.19
C GLU A 56 8.81 -8.48 3.70
N MET A 57 7.86 -8.09 4.55
CA MET A 57 8.03 -8.14 6.01
C MET A 57 8.35 -9.56 6.50
N LYS A 58 7.68 -10.57 5.94
CA LYS A 58 7.97 -11.98 6.26
C LYS A 58 9.39 -12.35 5.85
N ALA A 59 9.81 -12.00 4.65
CA ALA A 59 11.16 -12.27 4.16
C ALA A 59 12.24 -11.59 5.03
N ILE A 60 12.02 -10.34 5.46
CA ILE A 60 12.94 -9.63 6.37
C ILE A 60 13.01 -10.35 7.73
N ASN A 61 11.88 -10.86 8.24
CA ASN A 61 11.86 -11.64 9.48
C ASN A 61 12.66 -12.95 9.35
N ASP A 62 12.54 -13.65 8.22
CA ASP A 62 13.35 -14.83 7.94
C ASP A 62 14.85 -14.47 7.95
N VAL A 63 15.24 -13.34 7.35
CA VAL A 63 16.62 -12.82 7.42
C VAL A 63 17.07 -12.52 8.86
N MET A 64 16.21 -11.89 9.68
CA MET A 64 16.52 -11.65 11.10
C MET A 64 16.75 -12.96 11.86
N GLN A 65 15.95 -14.00 11.58
CA GLN A 65 16.10 -15.31 12.22
C GLN A 65 17.38 -16.00 11.78
N MET A 66 17.73 -15.94 10.49
CA MET A 66 19.00 -16.44 9.99
C MET A 66 20.18 -15.76 10.66
N LEU A 67 20.18 -14.43 10.75
CA LEU A 67 21.25 -13.70 11.42
C LEU A 67 21.35 -14.04 12.92
N ARG A 68 20.23 -14.22 13.62
CA ARG A 68 20.24 -14.69 15.02
C ARG A 68 20.87 -16.07 15.14
N ASN A 69 20.57 -16.98 14.20
CA ASN A 69 21.17 -18.31 14.17
C ASN A 69 22.68 -18.23 13.89
N ASP A 70 23.10 -17.39 12.94
CA ASP A 70 24.51 -17.15 12.63
C ASP A 70 25.27 -16.63 13.86
N ILE A 71 24.70 -15.67 14.60
CA ILE A 71 25.25 -15.15 15.87
C ILE A 71 25.34 -16.26 16.93
N SER A 72 24.32 -17.10 17.03
CA SER A 72 24.28 -18.21 17.98
C SER A 72 25.35 -19.27 17.69
N ASN A 73 25.75 -19.43 16.43
CA ASN A 73 26.77 -20.40 15.99
C ASN A 73 28.20 -19.91 16.20
N ILE A 74 28.42 -18.65 16.63
CA ILE A 74 29.75 -18.13 16.94
C ILE A 74 30.33 -18.91 18.14
N ASN A 75 31.50 -19.50 17.94
CA ASN A 75 32.23 -20.18 19.01
C ASN A 75 32.88 -19.16 19.96
N GLY A 76 32.16 -18.80 21.02
CA GLY A 76 32.57 -17.80 22.00
C GLY A 76 31.44 -16.84 22.35
N ASN A 77 31.43 -16.36 23.59
CA ASN A 77 30.39 -15.48 24.14
C ASN A 77 30.84 -14.01 24.25
N LYS A 78 32.05 -13.69 23.82
CA LYS A 78 32.58 -12.33 23.85
C LYS A 78 32.24 -11.58 22.56
N ASP A 79 32.15 -10.27 22.66
CA ASP A 79 31.81 -9.39 21.54
C ASP A 79 32.79 -9.45 20.38
N ASP A 80 34.06 -9.73 20.66
CA ASP A 80 35.15 -9.90 19.68
C ASP A 80 35.20 -11.31 19.05
N SER A 81 34.35 -12.24 19.50
CA SER A 81 34.27 -13.58 18.92
C SER A 81 33.78 -13.47 17.48
N LYS A 82 34.48 -14.15 16.56
CA LYS A 82 34.23 -14.03 15.12
C LYS A 82 33.38 -15.18 14.59
N GLY A 83 32.51 -14.87 13.64
CA GLY A 83 31.72 -15.83 12.87
C GLY A 83 31.49 -15.36 11.45
N THR A 84 30.65 -16.09 10.75
CA THR A 84 30.25 -15.82 9.36
C THR A 84 28.75 -15.58 9.32
N MET A 85 28.30 -14.69 8.45
CA MET A 85 26.88 -14.54 8.12
C MET A 85 26.51 -15.43 6.94
N SER A 86 25.27 -15.91 6.93
CA SER A 86 24.68 -16.61 5.80
C SER A 86 24.62 -15.68 4.58
N ALA A 87 24.86 -16.21 3.37
CA ALA A 87 24.90 -15.40 2.14
C ALA A 87 23.61 -14.59 1.90
N GLN A 88 22.46 -15.13 2.31
CA GLN A 88 21.18 -14.41 2.22
C GLN A 88 21.14 -13.18 3.13
N VAL A 89 21.77 -13.24 4.31
CA VAL A 89 21.87 -12.11 5.23
C VAL A 89 22.81 -11.04 4.65
N GLU A 90 23.98 -11.44 4.16
CA GLU A 90 24.93 -10.51 3.55
C GLU A 90 24.35 -9.81 2.32
N GLN A 91 23.66 -10.55 1.46
CA GLN A 91 22.97 -9.97 0.30
C GLN A 91 21.91 -8.96 0.74
N PHE A 92 21.07 -9.33 1.71
CA PHE A 92 20.06 -8.42 2.24
C PHE A 92 20.67 -7.13 2.80
N LEU A 93 21.75 -7.25 3.58
CA LEU A 93 22.45 -6.10 4.16
C LEU A 93 23.09 -5.23 3.08
N SER A 94 23.70 -5.83 2.06
CA SER A 94 24.27 -5.09 0.91
C SER A 94 23.21 -4.28 0.17
N ASP A 95 22.01 -4.84 -0.01
CA ASP A 95 20.95 -4.20 -0.77
C ASP A 95 20.20 -3.12 0.03
N ASN A 96 20.13 -3.26 1.37
CA ASN A 96 19.23 -2.46 2.20
C ASN A 96 19.93 -1.60 3.27
N VAL A 97 21.19 -1.90 3.62
CA VAL A 97 21.92 -1.21 4.69
C VAL A 97 23.07 -0.41 4.10
N LYS A 98 22.92 0.92 4.10
CA LYS A 98 23.91 1.83 3.55
C LYS A 98 25.24 1.71 4.30
N GLY A 99 26.32 1.49 3.55
CA GLY A 99 27.66 1.38 4.10
C GLY A 99 28.00 -0.01 4.65
N PHE A 100 27.11 -0.99 4.49
CA PHE A 100 27.47 -2.39 4.69
C PHE A 100 28.56 -2.78 3.68
N SER A 101 29.56 -3.52 4.15
CA SER A 101 30.61 -4.12 3.33
C SER A 101 30.70 -5.60 3.70
N SER A 102 30.69 -6.46 2.69
CA SER A 102 30.84 -7.90 2.93
C SER A 102 32.29 -8.22 3.30
N GLU A 103 32.45 -8.99 4.37
CA GLU A 103 33.70 -9.48 4.91
C GLU A 103 33.63 -10.99 5.13
N ASN A 104 34.78 -11.66 5.14
CA ASN A 104 34.82 -13.11 5.37
C ASN A 104 34.44 -13.50 6.80
N GLN A 105 34.61 -12.59 7.76
CA GLN A 105 34.28 -12.82 9.16
C GLN A 105 33.85 -11.52 9.82
N TYR A 106 32.91 -11.63 10.74
CA TYR A 106 32.38 -10.52 11.52
C TYR A 106 32.48 -10.86 12.99
N THR A 107 32.73 -9.85 13.81
CA THR A 107 32.62 -9.95 15.26
C THR A 107 31.15 -10.10 15.67
N ARG A 108 30.91 -10.71 16.82
CA ARG A 108 29.57 -10.83 17.41
C ARG A 108 28.91 -9.46 17.57
N ALA A 109 29.67 -8.44 17.96
CA ALA A 109 29.19 -7.06 18.05
C ALA A 109 28.73 -6.49 16.69
N GLU A 110 29.50 -6.72 15.62
CA GLU A 110 29.12 -6.29 14.28
C GLU A 110 27.86 -7.00 13.81
N MET A 111 27.76 -8.32 14.00
CA MET A 111 26.56 -9.08 13.61
C MET A 111 25.32 -8.63 14.40
N GLN A 112 25.49 -8.28 15.68
CA GLN A 112 24.41 -7.71 16.49
C GLN A 112 23.98 -6.33 16.00
N LEU A 113 24.92 -5.47 15.60
CA LEU A 113 24.62 -4.19 14.97
C LEU A 113 23.86 -4.40 13.65
N GLN A 114 24.25 -5.38 12.84
CA GLN A 114 23.52 -5.70 11.62
C GLN A 114 22.11 -6.21 11.92
N LEU A 115 21.90 -6.95 13.01
CA LEU A 115 20.56 -7.36 13.42
C LEU A 115 19.66 -6.15 13.75
N ASP A 116 20.22 -5.14 14.41
CA ASP A 116 19.51 -3.89 14.67
C ASP A 116 19.20 -3.12 13.38
N ASN A 117 20.12 -3.13 12.40
CA ASN A 117 19.88 -2.54 11.08
C ASN A 117 18.75 -3.25 10.31
N VAL A 118 18.74 -4.58 10.29
CA VAL A 118 17.65 -5.37 9.66
C VAL A 118 16.32 -5.06 10.34
N LYS A 119 16.31 -4.98 11.68
CA LYS A 119 15.12 -4.59 12.44
C LYS A 119 14.65 -3.17 12.09
N ALA A 120 15.56 -2.22 11.93
CA ALA A 120 15.19 -0.86 11.51
C ALA A 120 14.55 -0.84 10.11
N VAL A 121 15.05 -1.66 9.17
CA VAL A 121 14.42 -1.81 7.85
C VAL A 121 13.01 -2.40 7.98
N TYR A 122 12.84 -3.42 8.81
CA TYR A 122 11.52 -4.00 9.11
C TYR A 122 10.56 -2.96 9.70
N ASP A 123 10.99 -2.23 10.73
CA ASP A 123 10.15 -1.26 11.45
C ASP A 123 9.73 -0.10 10.54
N ASN A 124 10.63 0.35 9.66
CA ASN A 124 10.31 1.35 8.63
C ASN A 124 9.24 0.84 7.65
N LEU A 125 9.36 -0.40 7.19
CA LEU A 125 8.39 -1.01 6.28
C LEU A 125 7.02 -1.19 6.98
N ALA A 126 7.01 -1.69 8.21
CA ALA A 126 5.79 -1.88 8.99
C ALA A 126 5.07 -0.56 9.30
N SER A 127 5.83 0.51 9.57
CA SER A 127 5.27 1.85 9.78
C SER A 127 4.56 2.37 8.52
N GLN A 128 5.20 2.22 7.35
CA GLN A 128 4.59 2.60 6.07
C GLN A 128 3.31 1.81 5.80
N GLY A 129 3.33 0.49 5.99
CA GLY A 129 2.16 -0.37 5.76
C GLY A 129 0.99 -0.05 6.68
N SER A 130 1.26 0.32 7.93
CA SER A 130 0.22 0.76 8.87
C SER A 130 -0.47 2.04 8.40
N ILE A 131 0.29 3.00 7.88
CA ILE A 131 -0.24 4.26 7.35
C ILE A 131 -1.08 4.00 6.08
N ASP A 132 -0.60 3.15 5.19
CA ASP A 132 -1.31 2.85 3.95
C ASP A 132 -2.58 2.05 4.17
N MET A 133 -2.60 1.16 5.18
CA MET A 133 -3.83 0.48 5.61
C MET A 133 -4.87 1.48 6.16
N ILE A 134 -4.47 2.45 6.99
CA ILE A 134 -5.37 3.49 7.50
C ILE A 134 -5.97 4.29 6.33
N ARG A 135 -5.12 4.75 5.40
CA ARG A 135 -5.57 5.51 4.22
C ARG A 135 -6.51 4.69 3.34
N THR A 136 -6.25 3.40 3.19
CA THR A 136 -7.08 2.49 2.39
C THR A 136 -8.43 2.27 3.07
N ASN A 137 -8.46 2.05 4.38
CA ASN A 137 -9.70 1.95 5.16
C ASN A 137 -10.54 3.23 5.11
N ASP A 138 -9.90 4.40 5.20
CA ASP A 138 -10.57 5.70 5.06
C ASP A 138 -11.16 5.89 3.67
N ALA A 139 -10.42 5.51 2.61
CA ALA A 139 -10.90 5.56 1.24
C ALA A 139 -12.11 4.63 1.02
N MET A 140 -12.05 3.40 1.55
CA MET A 140 -13.19 2.47 1.51
C MET A 140 -14.41 3.00 2.25
N SER A 141 -14.23 3.58 3.44
CA SER A 141 -15.34 4.16 4.21
C SER A 141 -16.01 5.31 3.47
N LYS A 142 -15.21 6.20 2.87
CA LYS A 142 -15.72 7.28 1.99
C LYS A 142 -16.44 6.72 0.77
N ASN A 143 -15.91 5.66 0.15
CA ASN A 143 -16.54 5.01 -0.99
C ASN A 143 -17.91 4.43 -0.62
N LYS A 144 -17.97 3.69 0.50
CA LYS A 144 -19.24 3.14 1.03
C LYS A 144 -20.29 4.23 1.21
N ASN A 145 -19.91 5.35 1.83
CA ASN A 145 -20.83 6.48 2.02
C ASN A 145 -21.30 7.08 0.68
N ALA A 146 -20.43 7.13 -0.34
CA ALA A 146 -20.79 7.61 -1.67
C ALA A 146 -21.77 6.66 -2.38
N VAL A 147 -21.54 5.34 -2.29
CA VAL A 147 -22.43 4.31 -2.81
C VAL A 147 -23.79 4.32 -2.12
N ASP A 148 -23.82 4.48 -0.79
CA ASP A 148 -25.07 4.58 -0.02
C ASP A 148 -25.86 5.85 -0.39
N ALA A 149 -25.17 6.98 -0.57
CA ALA A 149 -25.78 8.22 -1.06
C ALA A 149 -26.33 8.07 -2.49
N TYR A 150 -25.58 7.41 -3.38
CA TYR A 150 -26.04 7.07 -4.73
C TYR A 150 -27.30 6.21 -4.70
N SER A 151 -27.29 5.13 -3.92
CA SER A 151 -28.43 4.22 -3.77
C SER A 151 -29.68 4.96 -3.28
N THR A 152 -29.51 5.91 -2.37
CA THR A 152 -30.61 6.76 -1.87
C THR A 152 -31.15 7.69 -2.95
N ILE A 153 -30.28 8.31 -3.76
CA ILE A 153 -30.71 9.18 -4.88
C ILE A 153 -31.49 8.35 -5.91
N VAL A 154 -30.98 7.19 -6.30
CA VAL A 154 -31.64 6.31 -7.29
C VAL A 154 -32.99 5.82 -6.78
N LYS A 155 -33.10 5.43 -5.51
CA LYS A 155 -34.38 5.03 -4.90
C LYS A 155 -35.39 6.17 -4.88
N ASN A 156 -34.99 7.34 -4.41
CA ASN A 156 -35.88 8.51 -4.36
C ASN A 156 -36.36 8.94 -5.76
N ASP A 157 -35.50 8.86 -6.78
CA ASP A 157 -35.88 9.12 -8.18
C ASP A 157 -36.84 8.04 -8.72
N GLY A 158 -36.68 6.78 -8.32
CA GLY A 158 -37.59 5.69 -8.65
C GLY A 158 -38.97 5.88 -8.02
N ASP A 159 -39.01 6.17 -6.72
CA ASP A 159 -40.25 6.39 -5.97
C ASP A 159 -41.01 7.63 -6.47
N ALA A 160 -40.29 8.71 -6.82
CA ALA A 160 -40.90 9.91 -7.40
C ALA A 160 -41.57 9.63 -8.76
N LYS A 161 -40.94 8.80 -9.60
CA LYS A 161 -41.51 8.40 -10.90
C LYS A 161 -42.71 7.46 -10.73
N GLU A 162 -42.66 6.51 -9.80
CA GLU A 162 -43.82 5.65 -9.49
C GLU A 162 -45.00 6.44 -8.90
N GLY A 163 -44.73 7.44 -8.05
CA GLY A 163 -45.76 8.30 -7.47
C GLY A 163 -46.50 9.16 -8.50
N ILE A 164 -45.80 9.64 -9.53
CA ILE A 164 -46.43 10.32 -10.67
C ILE A 164 -47.30 9.36 -11.48
N ILE A 165 -46.85 8.11 -11.69
CA ILE A 165 -47.62 7.11 -12.46
C ILE A 165 -48.86 6.63 -11.70
N ARG A 166 -48.83 6.54 -10.36
CA ARG A 166 -50.01 6.13 -9.56
C ARG A 166 -51.07 7.22 -9.36
N ASN A 167 -50.75 8.48 -9.64
CA ASN A 167 -51.67 9.62 -9.54
C ASN A 167 -52.19 10.10 -10.91
N MET A 168 -51.92 9.37 -11.99
CA MET A 168 -52.57 9.53 -13.31
C MET A 168 -53.59 8.41 -13.52
#